data_AF-A0A167VVD2-F1
#
_entry.id   AF-A0A167VVD2-F1
#
_cell.length_a   1.000
_cell.length_b   1.000
_cell.length_c   1.000
_cell.angle_alpha   90.00
_cell.angle_beta   90.00
_cell.angle_gamma   90.00
#
_symmetry.space_group_name_H-M   'P 1'
#
loop_
_entity.id
_entity.type
_entity.pdbx_description
1 polymer ?
#
loop_
_entity_poly.entity_id
_entity_poly.type
_entity_poly.pdbx_seq_one_letter_code
_entity_poly.pdbx_strand_id
1 'polypeptide(L)'
;MYHQQPQYASTSNNNGNNNYGMNQNQNHAGMGTIAPHETTKQPAQANTTPLVATGDWTKDLVHLAKTAELKKHALTLQLHTAHILSAHASLDSKSKAIQDVKEQKNKLESERTRLLNCLREINEDRDKADLHEASLARECTDLRSKITVITDGDYAVAKQDVDRLRQELGQPPLPSLQSTIDEKAAQYLNQRRLDGNAQADEGHGSGQTPQQIQKRSATEAPVDGQPTPGKRPRGRPKGSKNKTKGQADGA
;
A
#
# COMPACT_ATOMS: atom_id res chain seq x y z
N MET A 1 42.07 -4.48 -34.35
CA MET A 1 40.96 -4.97 -33.48
C MET A 1 40.23 -3.77 -32.93
N TYR A 2 39.08 -3.43 -33.53
CA TYR A 2 38.24 -2.33 -33.07
C TYR A 2 37.43 -2.77 -31.86
N HIS A 3 37.59 -2.08 -30.73
CA HIS A 3 36.74 -2.26 -29.55
C HIS A 3 35.57 -1.28 -29.64
N GLN A 4 34.38 -1.84 -29.86
CA GLN A 4 33.12 -1.15 -30.01
C GLN A 4 32.48 -1.00 -28.62
N GLN A 5 32.18 0.24 -28.21
CA GLN A 5 31.42 0.52 -26.99
C GLN A 5 29.93 0.21 -27.21
N PRO A 6 29.21 -0.30 -26.19
CA PRO A 6 27.76 -0.29 -26.21
C PRO A 6 27.21 1.02 -25.62
N GLN A 7 26.54 1.77 -26.49
CA GLN A 7 25.58 2.82 -26.15
C GLN A 7 24.32 2.15 -25.60
N TYR A 8 23.91 2.48 -24.37
CA TYR A 8 22.57 2.15 -23.89
C TYR A 8 21.71 3.40 -23.82
N ALA A 9 20.59 3.30 -24.53
CA ALA A 9 19.63 4.34 -24.81
C ALA A 9 18.85 4.78 -23.59
N SER A 10 18.59 6.08 -23.55
CA SER A 10 17.66 6.78 -22.67
C SER A 10 16.22 6.44 -23.05
N THR A 11 15.42 5.90 -22.13
CA THR A 11 13.96 5.82 -22.31
C THR A 11 13.28 6.86 -21.44
N SER A 12 12.86 7.96 -22.09
CA SER A 12 11.93 8.94 -21.56
C SER A 12 10.63 8.28 -21.10
N ASN A 13 10.26 8.54 -19.85
CA ASN A 13 9.01 8.09 -19.26
C ASN A 13 7.89 9.05 -19.70
N ASN A 14 7.10 8.62 -20.68
CA ASN A 14 5.98 9.38 -21.23
C ASN A 14 4.75 9.19 -20.32
N ASN A 15 4.44 10.21 -19.52
CA ASN A 15 3.34 10.20 -18.56
C ASN A 15 2.02 10.48 -19.29
N GLY A 16 1.43 9.43 -19.87
CA GLY A 16 0.12 9.45 -20.49
C GLY A 16 -1.00 9.51 -19.44
N ASN A 17 -1.38 10.72 -19.07
CA ASN A 17 -2.55 11.03 -18.27
C ASN A 17 -3.84 10.75 -19.08
N ASN A 18 -4.32 9.50 -19.05
CA ASN A 18 -5.63 9.15 -19.61
C ASN A 18 -6.70 9.17 -18.53
N ASN A 19 -7.27 10.36 -18.40
CA ASN A 19 -8.59 10.64 -17.84
C ASN A 19 -9.65 9.85 -18.64
N TYR A 20 -10.15 8.74 -18.09
CA TYR A 20 -11.37 8.09 -18.56
C TYR A 20 -12.51 8.37 -17.58
N GLY A 21 -13.32 9.37 -17.97
CA GLY A 21 -14.76 9.25 -18.13
C GLY A 21 -15.53 8.48 -17.08
N MET A 22 -16.29 9.23 -16.27
CA MET A 22 -17.56 8.80 -15.70
C MET A 22 -18.33 7.93 -16.69
N ASN A 23 -18.62 6.68 -16.33
CA ASN A 23 -19.71 5.94 -16.93
C ASN A 23 -20.80 5.82 -15.86
N GLN A 24 -21.88 6.56 -16.07
CA GLN A 24 -23.05 6.56 -15.22
C GLN A 24 -23.70 5.18 -15.24
N ASN A 25 -23.95 4.72 -14.03
CA ASN A 25 -24.70 3.56 -13.64
C ASN A 25 -26.16 3.72 -14.12
N GLN A 26 -26.57 2.98 -15.15
CA GLN A 26 -28.00 2.83 -15.51
C GLN A 26 -28.43 1.39 -15.21
N ASN A 27 -29.00 1.25 -14.01
CA ASN A 27 -29.82 0.11 -13.61
C ASN A 27 -31.13 0.13 -14.39
N HIS A 28 -31.34 -0.82 -15.30
CA HIS A 28 -32.66 -1.16 -15.81
C HIS A 28 -32.93 -2.66 -15.64
N ALA A 29 -33.49 -3.00 -14.48
CA ALA A 29 -34.29 -4.19 -14.27
C ALA A 29 -35.76 -3.75 -14.33
N GLY A 30 -36.52 -4.34 -15.23
CA GLY A 30 -37.95 -4.03 -15.39
C GLY A 30 -38.55 -4.83 -16.52
N MET A 31 -39.00 -6.04 -16.18
CA MET A 31 -39.82 -6.91 -17.01
C MET A 31 -41.00 -6.13 -17.61
N GLY A 32 -41.15 -6.22 -18.92
CA GLY A 32 -42.27 -5.65 -19.67
C GLY A 32 -42.56 -6.53 -20.86
N THR A 33 -43.28 -7.61 -20.63
CA THR A 33 -43.85 -8.50 -21.64
C THR A 33 -44.85 -7.71 -22.48
N ILE A 34 -44.50 -7.31 -23.70
CA ILE A 34 -45.44 -6.71 -24.66
C ILE A 34 -45.50 -7.64 -25.87
N ALA A 35 -46.65 -8.30 -25.99
CA ALA A 35 -47.02 -9.19 -27.09
C ALA A 35 -47.06 -8.43 -28.44
N PRO A 36 -46.65 -9.05 -29.56
CA PRO A 36 -46.99 -8.53 -30.87
C PRO A 36 -48.47 -8.82 -31.15
N HIS A 37 -49.24 -7.75 -31.34
CA HIS A 37 -50.60 -7.77 -31.86
C HIS A 37 -50.52 -8.05 -33.37
N GLU A 38 -50.87 -9.26 -33.78
CA GLU A 38 -51.14 -9.54 -35.18
C GLU A 38 -52.52 -8.99 -35.53
N THR A 39 -52.56 -8.02 -36.43
CA THR A 39 -53.76 -7.48 -37.05
C THR A 39 -54.41 -8.57 -37.91
N THR A 40 -55.45 -9.18 -37.36
CA THR A 40 -56.39 -10.07 -38.04
C THR A 40 -57.12 -9.30 -39.15
N LYS A 41 -56.74 -9.53 -40.41
CA LYS A 41 -57.60 -9.24 -41.57
C LYS A 41 -58.58 -10.39 -41.75
N GLN A 42 -59.87 -10.15 -41.48
CA GLN A 42 -60.98 -10.99 -41.93
C GLN A 42 -61.16 -10.87 -43.45
N PRO A 43 -61.26 -11.98 -44.20
CA PRO A 43 -61.96 -11.99 -45.47
C PRO A 43 -63.41 -12.45 -45.29
N ALA A 44 -64.29 -11.74 -45.98
CA ALA A 44 -65.74 -11.93 -45.97
C ALA A 44 -66.19 -13.24 -46.63
N GLN A 45 -67.41 -13.60 -46.25
CA GLN A 45 -68.24 -14.75 -46.57
C GLN A 45 -68.27 -15.25 -48.03
N ALA A 46 -68.17 -16.58 -48.13
CA ALA A 46 -69.05 -17.51 -48.84
C ALA A 46 -69.67 -17.07 -50.18
N ASN A 47 -69.07 -17.56 -51.27
CA ASN A 47 -69.79 -17.98 -52.47
C ASN A 47 -69.59 -19.48 -52.67
N THR A 48 -70.65 -20.25 -52.44
CA THR A 48 -70.73 -21.70 -52.69
C THR A 48 -70.88 -21.95 -54.19
N THR A 49 -69.76 -22.08 -54.88
CA THR A 49 -69.67 -22.78 -56.17
C THR A 49 -68.85 -24.05 -55.95
N PRO A 50 -69.22 -25.21 -56.51
CA PRO A 50 -68.45 -26.43 -56.33
C PRO A 50 -67.10 -26.24 -57.04
N LEU A 51 -66.10 -25.88 -56.23
CA LEU A 51 -64.71 -25.73 -56.65
C LEU A 51 -64.17 -27.12 -56.96
N VAL A 52 -64.40 -27.58 -58.19
CA VAL A 52 -63.67 -28.72 -58.74
C VAL A 52 -62.19 -28.37 -58.63
N ALA A 53 -61.47 -29.09 -57.77
CA ALA A 53 -60.05 -28.90 -57.55
C ALA A 53 -59.28 -29.26 -58.83
N THR A 54 -59.19 -28.31 -59.75
CA THR A 54 -58.27 -28.30 -60.89
C THR A 54 -56.91 -27.69 -60.50
N GLY A 55 -56.57 -27.70 -59.21
CA GLY A 55 -55.28 -27.31 -58.67
C GLY A 55 -54.45 -28.54 -58.29
N ASP A 56 -53.18 -28.54 -58.66
CA ASP A 56 -52.23 -29.62 -58.44
C ASP A 56 -51.82 -29.72 -56.96
N TRP A 57 -52.72 -30.24 -56.11
CA TRP A 57 -52.57 -30.40 -54.65
C TRP A 57 -51.26 -31.08 -54.24
N THR A 58 -50.72 -31.94 -55.12
CA THR A 58 -49.44 -32.61 -54.91
C THR A 58 -48.28 -31.60 -54.86
N LYS A 59 -48.31 -30.56 -55.72
CA LYS A 59 -47.32 -29.48 -55.70
C LYS A 59 -47.44 -28.64 -54.44
N ASP A 60 -48.66 -28.34 -53.99
CA ASP A 60 -48.89 -27.56 -52.78
C ASP A 60 -48.39 -28.30 -51.53
N LEU A 61 -48.60 -29.62 -51.45
CA LEU A 61 -48.08 -30.44 -50.35
C LEU A 61 -46.55 -30.49 -50.35
N VAL A 62 -45.92 -30.68 -51.51
CA VAL A 62 -44.45 -30.65 -51.65
C VAL A 62 -43.91 -29.26 -51.29
N HIS A 63 -44.59 -28.19 -51.67
CA HIS A 63 -44.19 -26.83 -51.33
C HIS A 63 -44.30 -26.57 -49.82
N LEU A 64 -45.37 -27.05 -49.19
CA LEU A 64 -45.56 -26.95 -47.74
C LEU A 64 -44.47 -27.72 -46.98
N ALA A 65 -44.13 -28.93 -47.42
CA ALA A 65 -43.04 -29.72 -46.83
C ALA A 65 -41.69 -29.00 -46.95
N LYS A 66 -41.35 -28.49 -48.14
CA LYS A 66 -40.13 -27.68 -48.34
C LYS A 66 -40.11 -26.41 -47.49
N THR A 67 -41.26 -25.75 -47.33
CA THR A 67 -41.39 -24.57 -46.48
C THR A 67 -41.18 -24.91 -45.01
N ALA A 68 -41.71 -26.04 -44.54
CA ALA A 68 -41.51 -26.51 -43.18
C ALA A 68 -40.03 -26.86 -42.92
N GLU A 69 -39.38 -27.55 -43.86
CA GLU A 69 -37.96 -27.88 -43.79
C GLU A 69 -37.08 -26.62 -43.79
N LEU A 70 -37.37 -25.65 -44.67
CA LEU A 70 -36.69 -24.35 -44.68
C LEU A 70 -36.83 -23.62 -43.34
N LYS A 71 -38.04 -23.59 -42.76
CA LYS A 71 -38.27 -22.96 -41.44
C LYS A 71 -37.49 -23.65 -40.33
N LYS A 72 -37.40 -25.00 -40.35
CA LYS A 72 -36.57 -25.77 -39.42
C LYS A 72 -35.09 -25.37 -39.52
N HIS A 73 -34.54 -25.29 -40.74
CA HIS A 73 -33.15 -24.88 -40.95
C HIS A 73 -32.91 -23.43 -40.54
N ALA A 74 -33.83 -22.51 -40.88
CA ALA A 74 -33.74 -21.11 -40.49
C ALA A 74 -33.72 -20.95 -38.96
N LEU A 75 -34.58 -21.66 -38.23
CA LEU A 75 -34.60 -21.64 -36.77
C LEU A 75 -33.30 -22.21 -36.18
N THR A 76 -32.79 -23.31 -36.74
CA THR A 76 -31.53 -23.92 -36.30
C THR A 76 -30.36 -22.94 -36.49
N LEU A 77 -30.31 -22.25 -37.63
CA LEU A 77 -29.31 -21.22 -37.89
C LEU A 77 -29.43 -20.05 -36.90
N GLN A 78 -30.64 -19.55 -36.65
CA GLN A 78 -30.88 -18.49 -35.66
C GLN A 78 -30.39 -18.87 -34.26
N LEU A 79 -30.66 -20.11 -33.83
CA LEU A 79 -30.20 -20.62 -32.53
C LEU A 79 -28.67 -20.69 -32.45
N HIS A 80 -28.02 -21.21 -33.50
CA HIS A 80 -26.56 -21.20 -33.56
C HIS A 80 -25.98 -19.79 -33.58
N THR A 81 -26.57 -18.85 -34.32
CA THR A 81 -26.16 -17.44 -34.32
C THR A 81 -26.27 -16.84 -32.93
N ALA A 82 -27.36 -17.07 -32.20
CA ALA A 82 -27.53 -16.60 -30.83
C ALA A 82 -26.46 -17.17 -29.88
N HIS A 83 -26.15 -18.47 -30.00
CA HIS A 83 -25.09 -19.11 -29.22
C HIS A 83 -23.70 -18.51 -29.53
N ILE A 84 -23.39 -18.28 -30.80
CA ILE A 84 -22.12 -17.66 -31.23
C ILE A 84 -22.01 -16.25 -30.63
N LEU A 85 -23.06 -15.43 -30.72
CA LEU A 85 -23.06 -14.08 -30.16
C LEU A 85 -22.90 -14.07 -28.63
N SER A 86 -23.58 -14.97 -27.92
CA SER A 86 -23.44 -15.11 -26.47
C SER A 86 -22.04 -15.55 -26.06
N ALA A 87 -21.44 -16.48 -26.81
CA ALA A 87 -20.06 -16.91 -26.60
C ALA A 87 -19.06 -15.77 -26.85
N HIS A 88 -19.28 -14.95 -27.89
CA HIS A 88 -18.47 -13.76 -28.16
C HIS A 88 -18.53 -12.74 -27.03
N ALA A 89 -19.73 -12.38 -26.56
CA ALA A 89 -19.88 -11.46 -25.43
C ALA A 89 -19.17 -11.97 -24.17
N SER A 90 -19.25 -13.28 -23.92
CA SER A 90 -18.54 -13.94 -22.80
C SER A 90 -17.02 -13.91 -22.98
N LEU A 91 -16.53 -14.11 -24.20
CA LEU A 91 -15.10 -14.06 -24.53
C LEU A 91 -14.54 -12.65 -24.33
N ASP A 92 -15.26 -11.61 -24.77
CA ASP A 92 -14.84 -10.22 -24.63
C ASP A 92 -14.79 -9.80 -23.16
N SER A 93 -15.83 -10.16 -22.39
CA SER A 93 -15.87 -9.92 -20.95
C SER A 93 -14.69 -10.58 -20.22
N LYS A 94 -14.40 -11.85 -20.52
CA LYS A 94 -13.25 -12.57 -19.93
C LYS A 94 -11.91 -11.99 -20.37
N SER A 95 -11.79 -11.56 -21.62
CA SER A 95 -10.56 -10.94 -22.14
C SER A 95 -10.26 -9.63 -21.43
N LYS A 96 -11.29 -8.81 -21.19
CA LYS A 96 -11.17 -7.60 -20.37
C LYS A 96 -10.76 -7.93 -18.93
N ALA A 97 -11.41 -8.89 -18.29
CA ALA A 97 -11.07 -9.30 -16.92
C ALA A 97 -9.61 -9.81 -16.82
N ILE A 98 -9.11 -10.51 -17.83
CA ILE A 98 -7.69 -10.93 -17.90
C ILE A 98 -6.76 -9.71 -17.97
N GLN A 99 -7.12 -8.69 -18.75
CA GLN A 99 -6.33 -7.46 -18.85
C GLN A 99 -6.31 -6.71 -17.51
N ASP A 100 -7.45 -6.56 -16.85
CA ASP A 100 -7.56 -5.90 -15.54
C ASP A 100 -6.70 -6.62 -14.48
N VAL A 101 -6.72 -7.95 -14.46
CA VAL A 101 -5.87 -8.76 -13.56
C VAL A 101 -4.38 -8.60 -13.87
N LYS A 102 -3.99 -8.53 -15.15
CA LYS A 102 -2.60 -8.28 -15.54
C LYS A 102 -2.11 -6.91 -15.07
N GLU A 103 -2.94 -5.88 -15.18
CA GLU A 103 -2.60 -4.54 -14.72
C GLU A 103 -2.45 -4.48 -13.19
N GLN A 104 -3.39 -5.09 -12.45
CA GLN A 104 -3.31 -5.20 -11.00
C GLN A 104 -2.04 -5.93 -10.55
N LYS A 105 -1.69 -7.04 -11.22
CA LYS A 105 -0.44 -7.78 -10.97
C LYS A 105 0.79 -6.88 -11.17
N ASN A 106 0.83 -6.13 -12.29
CA ASN A 106 1.96 -5.23 -12.57
C ASN A 106 2.09 -4.13 -11.51
N LYS A 107 0.97 -3.57 -11.05
CA LYS A 107 0.96 -2.58 -9.96
C LYS A 107 1.52 -3.16 -8.67
N LEU A 108 1.11 -4.37 -8.30
CA LEU A 108 1.60 -5.04 -7.09
C LEU A 108 3.09 -5.39 -7.19
N GLU A 109 3.59 -5.80 -8.36
CA GLU A 109 5.02 -6.08 -8.54
C GLU A 109 5.89 -4.80 -8.43
N SER A 110 5.40 -3.68 -8.95
CA SER A 110 6.06 -2.37 -8.78
C SER A 110 6.12 -1.95 -7.32
N GLU A 111 5.03 -2.10 -6.56
CA GLU A 111 4.99 -1.81 -5.13
C GLU A 111 5.93 -2.75 -4.34
N ARG A 112 5.91 -4.05 -4.66
CA ARG A 112 6.84 -5.03 -4.08
C ARG A 112 8.29 -4.62 -4.29
N THR A 113 8.64 -4.22 -5.51
CA THR A 113 10.00 -3.75 -5.84
C THR A 113 10.36 -2.47 -5.06
N ARG A 114 9.43 -1.50 -4.96
CA ARG A 114 9.64 -0.28 -4.16
C ARG A 114 9.91 -0.60 -2.70
N LEU A 115 9.10 -1.47 -2.10
CA LEU A 115 9.24 -1.85 -0.69
C LEU A 115 10.55 -2.60 -0.42
N LEU A 116 10.99 -3.47 -1.35
CA LEU A 116 12.28 -4.14 -1.24
C LEU A 116 13.45 -3.14 -1.28
N ASN A 117 13.36 -2.12 -2.13
CA ASN A 117 14.37 -1.06 -2.17
C ASN A 117 14.41 -0.25 -0.86
N CYS A 118 13.25 0.14 -0.32
CA CYS A 118 13.18 0.82 0.98
C CYS A 118 13.75 -0.04 2.12
N LEU A 119 13.47 -1.34 2.13
CA LEU A 119 14.01 -2.25 3.14
C LEU A 119 15.54 -2.37 3.02
N ARG A 120 16.08 -2.38 1.80
CA ARG A 120 17.52 -2.36 1.57
C ARG A 120 18.15 -1.08 2.14
N GLU A 121 17.57 0.08 1.85
CA GLU A 121 18.04 1.38 2.37
C GLU A 121 18.04 1.42 3.91
N ILE A 122 16.97 0.95 4.55
CA ILE A 122 16.89 0.87 6.02
C ILE A 122 17.99 -0.03 6.60
N ASN A 123 18.29 -1.16 5.95
CA ASN A 123 19.37 -2.03 6.40
C ASN A 123 20.75 -1.35 6.24
N GLU A 124 20.99 -0.67 5.13
CA GLU A 124 22.23 0.10 4.91
C GLU A 124 22.40 1.20 5.96
N ASP A 125 21.34 1.92 6.31
CA ASP A 125 21.38 2.98 7.31
C ASP A 125 21.53 2.43 8.73
N ARG A 126 20.94 1.27 9.04
CA ARG A 126 21.20 0.56 10.29
C ARG A 126 22.68 0.19 10.40
N ASP A 127 23.26 -0.40 9.36
CA ASP A 127 24.66 -0.82 9.37
C ASP A 127 25.62 0.39 9.54
N LYS A 128 25.27 1.55 8.95
CA LYS A 128 25.99 2.82 9.21
C LYS A 128 25.85 3.28 10.66
N ALA A 129 24.65 3.22 11.23
CA ALA A 129 24.40 3.60 12.61
C ALA A 129 25.19 2.70 13.59
N ASP A 130 25.20 1.39 13.34
CA ASP A 130 25.97 0.42 14.14
C ASP A 130 27.48 0.72 14.07
N LEU A 131 28.00 1.08 12.88
CA LEU A 131 29.40 1.49 12.72
C LEU A 131 29.73 2.78 13.48
N HIS A 132 28.84 3.77 13.42
CA HIS A 132 29.00 5.02 14.17
C HIS A 132 28.93 4.80 15.68
N GLU A 133 28.00 3.96 16.16
CA GLU A 133 27.90 3.58 17.56
C GLU A 133 29.19 2.91 18.04
N ALA A 134 29.72 1.96 17.27
CA ALA A 134 30.98 1.28 17.61
C ALA A 134 32.17 2.26 17.67
N SER A 135 32.23 3.25 16.76
CA SER A 135 33.26 4.30 16.80
C SER A 135 33.16 5.13 18.07
N LEU A 136 31.96 5.67 18.36
CA LEU A 136 31.73 6.51 19.53
C LEU A 136 31.96 5.74 20.84
N ALA A 137 31.60 4.46 20.89
CA ALA A 137 31.86 3.61 22.05
C ALA A 137 33.36 3.42 22.31
N ARG A 138 34.16 3.23 21.26
CA ARG A 138 35.62 3.16 21.36
C ARG A 138 36.20 4.49 21.84
N GLU A 139 35.81 5.60 21.21
CA GLU A 139 36.27 6.95 21.59
C GLU A 139 35.90 7.28 23.05
N CYS A 140 34.70 6.92 23.50
CA CYS A 140 34.29 7.06 24.90
C CYS A 140 35.18 6.25 25.85
N THR A 141 35.55 5.02 25.46
CA THR A 141 36.44 4.16 26.24
C THR A 141 37.85 4.75 26.32
N ASP A 142 38.37 5.25 25.20
CA ASP A 142 39.68 5.89 25.12
C ASP A 142 39.74 7.17 25.96
N LEU A 143 38.71 8.02 25.87
CA LEU A 143 38.60 9.23 26.68
C LEU A 143 38.51 8.93 28.17
N ARG A 144 37.71 7.93 28.58
CA ARG A 144 37.65 7.49 29.98
C ARG A 144 39.00 7.02 30.47
N SER A 145 39.68 6.19 29.67
CA SER A 145 41.02 5.69 29.99
C SER A 145 42.03 6.83 30.14
N LYS A 146 42.00 7.81 29.21
CA LYS A 146 42.86 9.00 29.27
C LYS A 146 42.59 9.86 30.50
N ILE A 147 41.31 10.05 30.86
CA ILE A 147 40.93 10.78 32.08
C ILE A 147 41.52 10.09 33.30
N THR A 148 41.32 8.77 33.43
CA THR A 148 41.89 7.99 34.55
C THR A 148 43.42 8.14 34.64
N VAL A 149 44.14 7.98 33.52
CA VAL A 149 45.60 8.13 33.50
C VAL A 149 46.06 9.51 33.96
N ILE A 150 45.42 10.58 33.49
CA ILE A 150 45.78 11.95 33.87
C ILE A 150 45.43 12.21 35.33
N THR A 151 44.23 11.81 35.77
CA THR A 151 43.73 12.05 37.12
C THR A 151 44.58 11.34 38.17
N ASP A 152 44.96 10.07 37.94
CA ASP A 152 45.71 9.26 38.89
C ASP A 152 47.24 9.48 38.80
N GLY A 153 47.72 10.01 37.68
CA GLY A 153 49.13 10.32 37.45
C GLY A 153 49.48 11.78 37.75
N ASP A 154 49.81 12.52 36.69
CA ASP A 154 50.40 13.86 36.78
C ASP A 154 49.54 14.86 37.57
N TYR A 155 48.21 14.78 37.44
CA TYR A 155 47.31 15.69 38.15
C TYR A 155 47.37 15.47 39.66
N ALA A 156 47.38 14.22 40.13
CA ALA A 156 47.40 13.91 41.56
C ALA A 156 48.70 14.42 42.21
N VAL A 157 49.85 14.22 41.55
CA VAL A 157 51.15 14.72 42.01
C VAL A 157 51.14 16.24 42.08
N ALA A 158 50.74 16.91 40.99
CA ALA A 158 50.67 18.36 40.94
C ALA A 158 49.72 18.95 42.01
N LYS A 159 48.57 18.31 42.24
CA LYS A 159 47.62 18.74 43.28
C LYS A 159 48.24 18.64 44.67
N GLN A 160 48.90 17.54 45.00
CA GLN A 160 49.57 17.35 46.29
C GLN A 160 50.65 18.41 46.52
N ASP A 161 51.47 18.69 45.51
CA ASP A 161 52.51 19.73 45.61
C ASP A 161 51.92 21.13 45.83
N VAL A 162 50.84 21.47 45.12
CA VAL A 162 50.14 22.77 45.30
C VAL A 162 49.49 22.87 46.67
N ASP A 163 48.84 21.81 47.15
CA ASP A 163 48.21 21.80 48.48
C ASP A 163 49.26 21.91 49.59
N ARG A 164 50.43 21.27 49.43
CA ARG A 164 51.57 21.43 50.35
C ARG A 164 52.04 22.89 50.40
N LEU A 165 52.27 23.52 49.25
CA LEU A 165 52.68 24.93 49.19
C LEU A 165 51.62 25.88 49.77
N ARG A 166 50.34 25.61 49.54
CA ARG A 166 49.24 26.38 50.15
C ARG A 166 49.24 26.24 51.66
N GLN A 167 49.47 25.04 52.18
CA GLN A 167 49.58 24.81 53.61
C GLN A 167 50.75 25.58 54.23
N GLU A 168 51.92 25.62 53.57
CA GLU A 168 53.08 26.41 53.99
C GLU A 168 52.78 27.93 54.03
N LEU A 169 51.91 28.41 53.13
CA LEU A 169 51.46 29.81 53.07
C LEU A 169 50.23 30.11 53.96
N GLY A 170 49.72 29.13 54.72
CA GLY A 170 48.52 29.29 55.55
C GLY A 170 47.20 29.42 54.76
N GLN A 171 47.17 28.99 53.50
CA GLN A 171 45.97 28.96 52.67
C GLN A 171 45.26 27.59 52.72
N PRO A 172 43.92 27.55 52.56
CA PRO A 172 43.19 26.30 52.49
C PRO A 172 43.53 25.50 51.22
N PRO A 173 43.40 24.15 51.26
CA PRO A 173 43.66 23.29 50.12
C PRO A 173 42.66 23.55 48.98
N LEU A 174 43.07 23.20 47.76
CA LEU A 174 42.22 23.38 46.58
C LEU A 174 41.01 22.44 46.60
N PRO A 175 39.87 22.89 46.01
CA PRO A 175 38.70 22.04 45.81
C PRO A 175 39.04 20.80 44.99
N SER A 176 38.24 19.74 45.16
CA SER A 176 38.46 18.49 44.44
C SER A 176 38.14 18.63 42.96
N LEU A 177 38.83 17.84 42.11
CA LEU A 177 38.56 17.77 40.68
C LEU A 177 37.08 17.46 40.41
N GLN A 178 36.49 16.56 41.22
CA GLN A 178 35.08 16.20 41.10
C GLN A 178 34.15 17.40 41.31
N SER A 179 34.43 18.26 42.31
CA SER A 179 33.64 19.49 42.54
C SER A 179 33.66 20.39 41.30
N THR A 180 34.83 20.57 40.69
CA THR A 180 34.96 21.38 39.47
C THR A 180 34.24 20.75 38.27
N ILE A 181 34.27 19.42 38.14
CA ILE A 181 33.53 18.70 37.09
C ILE A 181 32.02 18.88 37.27
N ASP A 182 31.51 18.74 38.49
CA ASP A 182 30.08 18.85 38.79
C ASP A 182 29.56 20.27 38.50
N GLU A 183 30.32 21.30 38.85
CA GLU A 183 30.02 22.69 38.51
C GLU A 183 29.96 22.91 36.99
N LYS A 184 30.92 22.34 36.24
CA LYS A 184 30.93 22.43 34.77
C LYS A 184 29.78 21.65 34.14
N ALA A 185 29.43 20.49 34.67
CA ALA A 185 28.27 19.71 34.23
C ALA A 185 26.96 20.48 34.44
N ALA A 186 26.82 21.15 35.60
CA ALA A 186 25.68 22.03 35.86
C ALA A 186 25.62 23.21 34.88
N GLN A 187 26.76 23.83 34.56
CA GLN A 187 26.85 24.88 33.52
C GLN A 187 26.41 24.36 32.15
N TYR A 188 26.88 23.19 31.73
CA TYR A 188 26.50 22.59 30.44
C TYR A 188 24.99 22.30 30.35
N LEU A 189 24.39 21.74 31.42
CA LEU A 189 22.95 21.51 31.48
C LEU A 189 22.16 22.82 31.46
N ASN A 190 22.65 23.88 32.12
CA ASN A 190 22.04 25.21 32.05
C ASN A 190 22.09 25.76 30.63
N GLN A 191 23.24 25.67 29.96
CA GLN A 191 23.43 26.13 28.59
C GLN A 191 22.49 25.39 27.63
N ARG A 192 22.41 24.05 27.74
CA ARG A 192 21.50 23.25 26.91
C ARG A 192 20.03 23.58 27.14
N ARG A 193 19.63 23.97 28.36
CA ARG A 193 18.27 24.45 28.63
C ARG A 193 17.99 25.80 27.98
N LEU A 194 18.94 26.72 27.97
CA LEU A 194 18.83 28.02 27.31
C LEU A 194 18.77 27.87 25.79
N ASP A 195 19.67 27.09 25.22
CA ASP A 195 19.75 26.86 23.77
C ASP A 195 18.56 26.04 23.25
N GLY A 196 18.11 25.04 24.02
CA GLY A 196 16.93 24.25 23.71
C GLY A 196 15.61 25.04 23.77
N ASN A 197 15.58 26.16 24.50
CA ASN A 197 14.41 27.05 24.57
C ASN A 197 14.39 28.08 23.42
N ALA A 198 15.54 28.39 22.82
CA ALA A 198 15.63 29.27 21.64
C ALA A 198 15.14 28.60 20.34
N GLN A 199 15.21 27.26 20.26
CA GLN A 199 14.79 26.52 19.06
C GLN A 199 13.31 26.11 19.06
N ALA A 200 12.59 26.33 20.17
CA ALA A 200 11.18 25.99 20.31
C ALA A 200 10.21 27.17 20.00
N ASP A 201 10.71 28.41 19.93
CA ASP A 201 9.88 29.62 19.75
C ASP A 201 9.92 30.20 18.32
N GLU A 202 10.86 29.79 17.46
CA GLU A 202 10.93 30.21 16.04
C GLU A 202 10.81 29.03 15.06
N GLY A 203 9.75 28.24 15.21
CA GLY A 203 9.48 27.04 14.40
C GLY A 203 8.15 27.04 13.65
N HIS A 204 7.59 28.21 13.33
CA HIS A 204 6.55 28.34 12.29
C HIS A 204 7.23 28.40 10.91
N GLY A 205 7.19 27.29 10.17
CA GLY A 205 7.24 27.34 8.70
C GLY A 205 8.25 26.39 8.01
N SER A 206 7.70 25.54 7.13
CA SER A 206 8.36 24.83 6.03
C SER A 206 9.05 23.47 6.30
N GLY A 207 8.39 22.59 7.05
CA GLY A 207 8.54 21.14 6.86
C GLY A 207 7.51 20.64 5.84
N GLN A 208 7.83 20.67 4.55
CA GLN A 208 7.03 20.02 3.51
C GLN A 208 7.00 18.49 3.74
N THR A 209 5.87 17.97 4.22
CA THR A 209 5.47 16.58 4.02
C THR A 209 4.39 16.55 2.94
N PRO A 210 4.63 15.94 1.76
CA PRO A 210 3.54 15.66 0.84
C PRO A 210 2.94 14.31 1.21
N GLN A 211 1.75 14.31 1.83
CA GLN A 211 0.68 13.36 1.51
C GLN A 211 -0.59 13.60 2.34
N GLN A 212 -1.57 14.19 1.65
CA GLN A 212 -2.99 13.84 1.65
C GLN A 212 -3.55 13.09 2.87
N ILE A 213 -4.22 13.81 3.76
CA ILE A 213 -5.43 13.30 4.41
C ILE A 213 -6.54 14.34 4.25
N GLN A 214 -7.63 13.85 3.66
CA GLN A 214 -8.82 14.58 3.26
C GLN A 214 -9.51 15.27 4.43
N LYS A 215 -9.91 16.51 4.18
CA LYS A 215 -10.97 17.22 4.90
C LYS A 215 -12.24 16.37 4.91
N ARG A 216 -12.79 16.09 6.09
CA ARG A 216 -14.24 16.16 6.31
C ARG A 216 -14.49 17.05 7.51
N SER A 217 -15.22 18.11 7.25
CA SER A 217 -15.73 19.09 8.19
C SER A 217 -16.50 18.42 9.33
N ALA A 218 -16.27 18.88 10.55
CA ALA A 218 -17.13 18.69 11.69
C ALA A 218 -17.48 20.07 12.25
N THR A 219 -18.71 20.51 12.00
CA THR A 219 -19.41 21.57 12.72
C THR A 219 -20.87 21.16 12.80
N GLU A 220 -21.24 20.54 13.92
CA GLU A 220 -22.34 20.93 14.82
C GLU A 220 -22.71 19.76 15.74
N ALA A 221 -22.46 19.96 17.03
CA ALA A 221 -23.09 19.26 18.15
C ALA A 221 -24.49 19.89 18.40
N PRO A 222 -25.31 19.48 19.40
CA PRO A 222 -25.11 18.45 20.45
C PRO A 222 -26.35 17.55 20.72
N VAL A 223 -26.21 16.47 21.51
CA VAL A 223 -27.09 16.11 22.65
C VAL A 223 -26.80 14.71 23.23
N ASP A 224 -26.67 14.72 24.56
CA ASP A 224 -26.85 13.67 25.58
C ASP A 224 -26.17 12.29 25.52
N GLY A 225 -25.41 12.03 26.60
CA GLY A 225 -25.63 10.84 27.40
C GLY A 225 -24.50 9.81 27.47
N GLN A 226 -23.85 9.76 28.63
CA GLN A 226 -23.34 8.55 29.32
C GLN A 226 -21.81 8.33 29.37
N PRO A 227 -21.23 8.04 30.56
CA PRO A 227 -19.79 7.87 30.74
C PRO A 227 -19.38 6.39 30.69
N THR A 228 -18.25 6.07 30.06
CA THR A 228 -17.53 4.81 30.33
C THR A 228 -16.02 5.04 30.50
N PRO A 229 -15.45 4.65 31.64
CA PRO A 229 -14.02 4.74 31.93
C PRO A 229 -13.30 3.48 31.44
N GLY A 230 -12.02 3.59 31.08
CA GLY A 230 -11.16 2.40 31.06
C GLY A 230 -10.05 2.41 30.04
N LYS A 231 -8.92 3.01 30.43
CA LYS A 231 -7.60 2.77 29.85
C LYS A 231 -7.30 1.26 29.78
N ARG A 232 -6.72 0.79 28.67
CA ARG A 232 -5.48 0.00 28.72
C ARG A 232 -4.82 -0.21 27.33
N PRO A 233 -3.53 0.14 27.19
CA PRO A 233 -2.71 -0.29 26.05
C PRO A 233 -2.26 -1.74 26.30
N ARG A 234 -2.37 -2.62 25.30
CA ARG A 234 -1.87 -4.00 25.40
C ARG A 234 -0.82 -4.26 24.33
N GLY A 235 0.37 -3.74 24.57
CA GLY A 235 1.60 -4.40 24.13
C GLY A 235 1.90 -5.56 25.09
N ARG A 236 1.72 -6.80 24.61
CA ARG A 236 2.60 -7.96 24.88
C ARG A 236 2.13 -9.17 24.04
N PRO A 237 2.99 -9.76 23.19
CA PRO A 237 2.69 -11.04 22.55
C PRO A 237 2.57 -12.13 23.62
N LYS A 238 1.52 -12.96 23.53
CA LYS A 238 1.42 -14.16 24.38
C LYS A 238 2.49 -15.16 23.94
N GLY A 239 3.40 -15.46 24.87
CA GLY A 239 4.49 -16.40 24.65
C GLY A 239 4.03 -17.84 24.39
N SER A 240 4.88 -18.52 23.61
CA SER A 240 5.44 -19.87 23.83
C SER A 240 4.62 -20.86 24.64
N LYS A 241 4.19 -21.95 23.98
CA LYS A 241 4.17 -23.30 24.56
C LYS A 241 4.63 -24.33 23.53
N ASN A 242 5.73 -24.99 23.86
CA ASN A 242 6.25 -26.19 23.23
C ASN A 242 5.20 -27.31 23.15
N LYS A 243 5.27 -28.14 22.10
CA LYS A 243 4.78 -29.51 22.14
C LYS A 243 5.73 -30.45 21.41
N THR A 244 6.67 -31.02 22.17
CA THR A 244 7.32 -32.28 21.86
C THR A 244 6.33 -33.43 22.08
N LYS A 245 6.15 -34.26 21.06
CA LYS A 245 5.59 -35.62 21.11
C LYS A 245 6.29 -36.34 19.94
N GLY A 246 7.28 -37.20 20.14
CA GLY A 246 7.19 -38.42 20.92
C GLY A 246 6.71 -39.52 19.98
N GLN A 247 7.65 -40.17 19.28
CA GLN A 247 7.42 -41.46 18.64
C GLN A 247 8.69 -42.31 18.82
N ALA A 248 8.60 -43.23 19.77
CA ALA A 248 9.40 -44.43 19.88
C ALA A 248 8.53 -45.62 19.44
N ASP A 249 9.19 -46.77 19.31
CA ASP A 249 8.76 -48.07 18.78
C ASP A 249 8.87 -48.22 17.25
N GLY A 250 9.59 -49.22 16.73
CA GLY A 250 10.25 -50.34 17.37
C GLY A 250 10.47 -51.46 16.35
N ALA A 251 11.51 -52.26 16.62
CA ALA A 251 11.89 -53.53 15.99
C ALA A 251 12.40 -53.48 14.54
#